data_AF-A0A133UFW8-F1
#
_entry.id   AF-A0A133UFW8-F1
#
_cell.length_a   1.000
_cell.length_b   1.000
_cell.length_c   1.000
_cell.angle_alpha   90.00
_cell.angle_beta   90.00
_cell.angle_gamma   90.00
#
_symmetry.space_group_name_H-M   'P 1'
#
loop_
_entity.id
_entity.type
_entity.pdbx_description
1 polymer ?
#
loop_
_entity_poly.entity_id
_entity_poly.type
_entity_poly.pdbx_seq_one_letter_code
_entity_poly.pdbx_strand_id
1 'polypeptide(L)' 'MENMVTSKEKASAEVGEEKTAFIVFNDDESWFLLRAETLDEAVSQAKNKGKKPRYVIEEKLSTKVR' A
#
# COMPACT_ATOMS: atom_id res chain seq x y z
N MET A 1 -39.61 21.35 5.48
CA MET A 1 -38.68 21.08 4.36
C MET A 1 -37.55 22.07 4.52
N GLU A 2 -36.55 21.72 5.34
CA GLU A 2 -35.40 22.57 5.62
C GLU A 2 -34.16 21.67 5.55
N ASN A 3 -33.42 21.83 4.46
CA ASN A 3 -32.23 21.07 4.13
C ASN A 3 -31.08 21.51 5.01
N MET A 4 -30.61 20.62 5.88
CA MET A 4 -29.46 20.86 6.74
C MET A 4 -28.18 20.41 6.02
N VAL A 5 -27.58 21.37 5.31
CA VAL A 5 -26.16 21.59 5.01
C VAL A 5 -25.24 20.36 4.99
N THR A 6 -24.91 19.92 3.78
CA THR A 6 -23.65 19.26 3.44
C THR A 6 -22.47 20.17 3.79
N SER A 7 -21.56 19.72 4.66
CA SER A 7 -20.15 20.16 4.71
C SER A 7 -19.36 19.33 5.71
N LYS A 8 -18.62 18.32 5.23
CA LYS A 8 -17.29 18.02 5.78
C LYS A 8 -16.43 17.33 4.73
N GLU A 9 -16.09 18.10 3.70
CA GLU A 9 -14.80 17.96 3.07
C GLU A 9 -13.75 18.47 4.07
N LYS A 10 -12.91 17.57 4.60
CA LYS A 10 -11.58 17.87 5.15
C LYS A 10 -10.86 16.53 5.35
N ALA A 11 -10.14 16.07 4.35
CA ALA A 11 -8.75 16.43 4.03
C ALA A 11 -7.77 15.48 4.73
N SER A 12 -7.20 14.58 3.93
CA SER A 12 -5.79 14.18 4.07
C SER A 12 -5.25 14.02 2.65
N ALA A 13 -5.10 15.15 1.95
CA ALA A 13 -4.03 15.27 0.98
C ALA A 13 -2.76 15.46 1.81
N GLU A 14 -2.26 14.36 2.39
CA GLU A 14 -0.91 14.31 2.91
C GLU A 14 0.00 14.62 1.72
N VAL A 15 0.83 15.64 1.88
CA VAL A 15 1.93 15.99 0.99
C VAL A 15 2.74 14.71 0.83
N GLY A 16 2.49 14.02 -0.28
CA GLY A 16 2.90 12.64 -0.45
C GLY A 16 4.41 12.59 -0.60
N GLU A 17 5.09 12.26 0.50
CA GLU A 17 6.38 11.59 0.39
C GLU A 17 6.20 10.47 -0.63
N GLU A 18 7.04 10.45 -1.66
CA GLU A 18 6.91 9.52 -2.77
C GLU A 18 7.09 8.10 -2.25
N LYS A 19 5.97 7.46 -1.87
CA LYS A 19 5.99 6.12 -1.30
C LYS A 19 6.50 5.15 -2.36
N THR A 20 7.49 4.34 -1.97
CA THR A 20 8.06 3.29 -2.79
C THR A 20 7.04 2.18 -3.01
N ALA A 21 6.94 1.69 -4.24
CA ALA A 21 6.12 0.53 -4.56
C ALA A 21 6.87 -0.76 -4.21
N PHE A 22 6.19 -1.67 -3.52
CA PHE A 22 6.70 -2.98 -3.15
C PHE A 22 5.83 -4.09 -3.72
N ILE A 23 6.47 -5.11 -4.29
CA ILE A 23 5.87 -6.38 -4.65
C ILE A 23 5.95 -7.28 -3.42
N VAL A 24 4.80 -7.72 -2.92
CA VAL A 24 4.69 -8.68 -1.82
C VAL A 24 4.28 -10.02 -2.38
N PHE A 25 5.11 -11.04 -2.21
CA PHE A 25 4.80 -12.44 -2.50
C PHE A 25 4.57 -13.19 -1.20
N ASN A 26 3.43 -13.84 -1.06
CA ASN A 26 2.99 -14.50 0.16
C ASN A 26 3.27 -16.02 0.13
N ASP A 27 3.17 -16.65 1.30
CA ASP A 27 3.29 -18.11 1.45
C ASP A 27 2.22 -18.91 0.68
N ASP A 28 1.04 -18.31 0.46
CA ASP A 28 -0.05 -18.90 -0.33
C ASP A 28 0.13 -18.69 -1.85
N GLU A 29 1.34 -18.29 -2.27
CA GLU A 29 1.72 -17.95 -3.65
C GLU A 29 0.94 -16.78 -4.26
N SER A 30 0.08 -16.11 -3.49
CA SER A 30 -0.54 -14.86 -3.93
C SER A 30 0.47 -13.72 -3.88
N TRP A 31 0.34 -12.78 -4.82
CA TRP A 31 1.15 -11.57 -4.83
C TRP A 31 0.30 -10.31 -5.01
N PHE A 32 0.79 -9.20 -4.48
CA PHE A 32 0.15 -7.89 -4.64
C PHE A 32 1.17 -6.75 -4.54
N LEU A 33 0.78 -5.59 -5.08
CA LEU A 33 1.54 -4.35 -4.96
C LEU A 33 0.99 -3.53 -3.78
N LEU A 34 1.89 -2.89 -3.04
CA LEU A 34 1.53 -1.88 -2.05
C LEU A 34 2.54 -0.73 -2.06
N ARG A 35 2.17 0.42 -1.48
CA ARG A 35 3.06 1.57 -1.33
C ARG A 35 3.39 1.81 0.15
N ALA A 36 4.67 1.98 0.45
CA ALA A 36 5.19 2.25 1.79
C ALA A 36 6.45 3.12 1.71
N GLU A 37 6.86 3.72 2.82
CA GLU A 37 8.12 4.45 2.94
C GLU A 37 9.31 3.49 3.07
N THR A 38 9.10 2.36 3.74
CA THR A 38 10.18 1.38 4.02
C THR A 38 9.73 -0.07 3.79
N LEU A 39 10.72 -0.97 3.67
CA LEU A 39 10.52 -2.42 3.64
C LEU A 39 9.77 -2.94 4.87
N ASP A 40 10.12 -2.46 6.06
CA ASP A 40 9.50 -2.90 7.32
C ASP A 40 8.05 -2.45 7.43
N GLU A 41 7.75 -1.23 6.96
CA GLU A 41 6.37 -0.75 6.86
C GLU A 41 5.58 -1.60 5.86
N ALA A 42 6.15 -1.94 4.70
CA ALA A 42 5.51 -2.81 3.72
C ALA A 42 5.16 -4.19 4.29
N VAL A 43 6.12 -4.82 5.01
CA VAL A 43 5.90 -6.09 5.72
C VAL A 43 4.79 -5.96 6.75
N SER A 44 4.81 -4.89 7.54
CA SER A 44 3.83 -4.64 8.61
C SER A 44 2.42 -4.42 8.04
N GLN A 45 2.29 -3.60 6.99
CA GLN A 45 1.02 -3.39 6.30
C GLN A 45 0.46 -4.70 5.72
N ALA A 46 1.31 -5.55 5.14
CA ALA A 46 0.89 -6.84 4.61
C ALA A 46 0.39 -7.77 5.72
N LYS A 47 1.12 -7.88 6.83
CA LYS A 47 0.69 -8.67 8.01
C LYS A 47 -0.62 -8.16 8.61
N ASN A 48 -0.79 -6.83 8.69
CA ASN A 48 -2.04 -6.22 9.18
C ASN A 48 -3.25 -6.52 8.29
N LYS A 49 -3.04 -6.86 7.01
CA LYS A 49 -4.07 -7.34 6.08
C LYS A 49 -4.32 -8.85 6.18
N GLY A 50 -3.78 -9.53 7.19
CA GLY A 50 -3.91 -10.98 7.38
C GLY A 50 -3.09 -11.80 6.37
N LYS A 51 -2.13 -11.19 5.68
CA LYS A 51 -1.24 -11.88 4.75
C LYS A 51 -0.02 -12.46 5.47
N LYS A 52 0.64 -13.41 4.82
CA LYS A 52 1.89 -14.04 5.27
C LYS A 52 2.99 -13.81 4.22
N PRO A 53 3.64 -12.63 4.23
CA PRO A 53 4.70 -12.32 3.27
C PRO A 53 5.86 -13.31 3.38
N ARG A 54 6.27 -13.89 2.25
CA ARG A 54 7.49 -14.67 2.09
C ARG A 54 8.62 -13.83 1.50
N TYR A 55 8.31 -13.02 0.50
CA TYR A 55 9.25 -12.06 -0.11
C TYR A 55 8.60 -10.69 -0.23
N VAL A 56 9.40 -9.64 -0.01
CA VAL A 56 9.03 -8.25 -0.26
C VAL A 56 10.17 -7.61 -1.04
N ILE A 57 9.85 -7.04 -2.19
CA ILE A 57 10.84 -6.52 -3.15
C ILE A 57 10.39 -5.13 -3.57
N GLU A 58 11.29 -4.16 -3.60
CA GLU A 58 11.01 -2.88 -4.25
C GLU A 58 10.75 -3.09 -5.74
N GLU A 59 9.65 -2.57 -6.26
CA GLU A 59 9.26 -2.76 -7.66
C GLU A 59 10.36 -2.30 -8.63
N LYS A 60 11.11 -1.24 -8.27
CA LYS A 60 12.21 -0.69 -9.06
C LYS A 60 13.37 -1.68 -9.30
N LEU A 61 13.48 -2.72 -8.48
CA LEU A 61 14.48 -3.79 -8.61
C LEU A 61 13.98 -4.96 -9.47
N SER A 62 12.71 -4.94 -9.88
CA SER A 62 12.10 -5.99 -10.69
C SER A 62 12.21 -5.68 -12.19
N THR A 63 12.18 -6.73 -13.02
CA THR A 63 12.05 -6.61 -14.47
C THR A 63 10.66 -7.02 -14.89
N LYS A 64 9.91 -6.10 -15.50
CA LYS A 64 8.61 -6.39 -16.10
C LYS A 64 8.80 -7.12 -17.44
N VAL A 65 8.37 -8.38 -17.51
CA VAL A 65 8.34 -9.15 -18.76
C VAL A 65 7.03 -8.85 -19.49
N ARG A 66 7.09 -8.64 -20.80
CA ARG A 66 5.94 -8.43 -21.70
C ARG A 66 5.78 -9.61 -22.63
#